data_AF-A0A7X5Q8X3-F1
#
_entry.id   AF-A0A7X5Q8X3-F1
#
_cell.length_a   1.000
_cell.length_b   1.000
_cell.length_c   1.000
_cell.angle_alpha   90.00
_cell.angle_beta   90.00
_cell.angle_gamma   90.00
#
_symmetry.space_group_name_H-M   'P 1'
#
loop_
_entity.id
_entity.type
_entity.pdbx_description
1 polymer ?
#
loop_
_entity_poly.entity_id
_entity_poly.type
_entity_poly.pdbx_seq_one_letter_code
_entity_poly.pdbx_strand_id
1 'polypeptide(L)' 'MVIERTLSIIKPDAIGKNIVGDVISRLEKGGLRLVAAKMLHLSKEQAQGFYD' A
#
# COMPACT_ATOMS: atom_id res chain seq x y z
N MET A 1 -12.25 -14.17 -16.02
CA MET A 1 -12.01 -13.87 -14.59
C MET A 1 -12.63 -12.53 -14.27
N VAL A 2 -13.17 -12.37 -13.06
CA VAL A 2 -13.74 -11.11 -12.59
C VAL A 2 -12.59 -10.18 -12.18
N ILE A 3 -12.76 -8.86 -12.31
CA ILE A 3 -11.76 -7.89 -11.84
C ILE A 3 -11.72 -7.92 -10.32
N GLU A 4 -10.57 -8.29 -9.76
CA GLU A 4 -10.34 -8.31 -8.32
C GLU A 4 -9.70 -7.00 -7.82
N ARG A 5 -9.86 -6.74 -6.53
CA ARG A 5 -9.23 -5.63 -5.83
C ARG A 5 -8.53 -6.15 -4.59
N THR A 6 -7.33 -5.68 -4.36
CA THR A 6 -6.53 -6.02 -3.19
C THR A 6 -5.98 -4.75 -2.54
N LEU A 7 -5.68 -4.83 -1.25
CA LEU A 7 -5.06 -3.75 -0.49
C LEU A 7 -3.56 -3.99 -0.40
N SER A 8 -2.77 -2.98 -0.78
CA SER A 8 -1.31 -3.00 -0.61
C SER A 8 -0.91 -1.86 0.33
N ILE A 9 -0.18 -2.18 1.40
CA ILE A 9 0.29 -1.21 2.38
C ILE A 9 1.79 -1.01 2.22
N ILE A 10 2.21 0.22 1.94
CA ILE A 10 3.63 0.61 1.95
C ILE A 10 3.97 1.02 3.38
N LYS A 11 4.78 0.20 4.05
CA LYS A 11 5.14 0.35 5.47
C LYS A 11 6.10 1.54 5.70
N PRO A 12 6.23 2.04 6.95
CA PRO A 12 7.05 3.20 7.28
C PRO A 12 8.53 3.09 6.88
N ASP A 13 9.08 1.88 6.83
CA ASP A 13 10.46 1.63 6.42
C ASP A 13 10.70 1.96 4.93
N ALA A 14 9.75 1.62 4.05
CA ALA A 14 9.83 1.97 2.63
C ALA A 14 9.61 3.47 2.39
N ILE A 15 8.76 4.10 3.22
CA ILE A 15 8.57 5.56 3.21
C ILE A 15 9.87 6.25 3.62
N GLY A 16 10.50 5.82 4.72
CA GLY A 16 11.77 6.38 5.21
C GLY A 16 12.94 6.22 4.23
N LYS A 17 12.88 5.23 3.34
CA LYS A 17 13.84 5.02 2.25
C LYS A 17 13.52 5.81 0.98
N ASN A 18 12.41 6.56 0.93
CA ASN A 18 11.95 7.31 -0.24
C ASN A 18 11.69 6.43 -1.50
N ILE A 19 11.33 5.16 -1.33
CA ILE A 19 11.11 4.19 -2.44
C ILE A 19 9.63 3.95 -2.77
N VAL A 20 8.72 4.82 -2.34
CA VAL A 20 7.26 4.67 -2.54
C VAL A 20 6.92 4.56 -4.03
N GLY A 21 7.53 5.39 -4.87
CA GLY A 21 7.30 5.40 -6.31
C GLY A 21 7.77 4.12 -7.01
N ASP A 22 8.88 3.52 -6.53
CA ASP A 22 9.40 2.27 -7.07
C ASP A 22 8.45 1.10 -6.79
N VAL A 23 7.84 1.09 -5.59
CA VAL A 23 6.86 0.08 -5.21
C VAL A 23 5.60 0.19 -6.07
N ILE A 24 5.06 1.40 -6.25
CA ILE A 24 3.90 1.63 -7.11
C ILE A 24 4.22 1.21 -8.55
N SER A 25 5.36 1.65 -9.07
CA SER A 25 5.83 1.29 -10.42
C SER A 25 5.95 -0.21 -10.62
N ARG A 26 6.37 -0.96 -9.58
CA ARG A 26 6.44 -2.42 -9.63
C ARG A 26 5.05 -3.05 -9.75
N LEU A 27 4.06 -2.55 -9.00
CA LEU A 27 2.69 -3.06 -9.06
C LEU A 27 2.08 -2.82 -10.44
N GLU A 28 2.28 -1.62 -11.00
CA GLU A 28 1.78 -1.27 -12.33
C GLU A 28 2.45 -2.09 -13.44
N LYS A 29 3.77 -2.29 -13.38
CA LYS A 29 4.50 -3.19 -14.29
C LYS A 29 4.05 -4.64 -14.18
N GLY A 30 3.54 -5.05 -13.02
CA GLY A 30 2.93 -6.36 -12.81
C GLY A 30 1.51 -6.51 -13.38
N GLY A 31 0.97 -5.46 -14.03
CA GLY A 31 -0.36 -5.46 -14.62
C GLY A 31 -1.48 -5.07 -13.66
N LEU A 32 -1.16 -4.64 -12.44
CA LEU A 32 -2.16 -4.11 -11.51
C LEU A 32 -2.42 -2.63 -11.80
N ARG A 33 -3.64 -2.19 -11.60
CA ARG A 33 -4.02 -0.77 -11.71
C ARG A 33 -4.23 -0.17 -10.33
N LEU A 34 -3.59 0.95 -10.04
CA LEU A 34 -3.88 1.73 -8.85
C LEU A 34 -5.27 2.39 -8.98
N VAL A 35 -6.18 2.04 -8.08
CA VAL A 35 -7.56 2.56 -8.08
C VAL A 35 -7.82 3.58 -6.98
N ALA A 36 -7.03 3.55 -5.90
CA ALA A 36 -7.08 4.48 -4.78
C ALA A 36 -5.74 4.46 -4.03
N ALA A 37 -5.37 5.58 -3.43
CA ALA A 37 -4.20 5.69 -2.56
C ALA A 37 -4.46 6.71 -1.45
N LYS A 38 -3.92 6.46 -0.26
CA LYS A 38 -3.99 7.38 0.88
C LYS A 38 -2.73 7.22 1.74
N MET A 39 -2.10 8.34 2.08
CA MET A 39 -1.01 8.37 3.05
C MET A 39 -1.59 8.68 4.42
N LEU A 40 -1.28 7.84 5.40
CA LEU A 40 -1.78 7.94 6.77
C LEU A 40 -0.65 7.62 7.75
N HIS A 41 -0.62 8.36 8.85
CA HIS A 41 0.10 7.94 10.05
C HIS A 41 -0.91 7.24 10.96
N LEU A 42 -0.85 5.91 11.04
CA LEU A 42 -1.81 5.14 11.83
C LEU A 42 -1.55 5.36 13.33
N SER A 43 -2.61 5.54 14.11
CA SER A 43 -2.52 5.44 15.57
C SER A 43 -2.26 3.98 15.98
N LYS A 44 -1.83 3.76 17.22
CA LYS A 44 -1.58 2.41 17.73
C LYS A 44 -2.86 1.56 17.69
N GLU A 45 -4.00 2.13 18.04
CA GLU A 45 -5.31 1.48 18.05
C GLU A 45 -5.74 1.09 16.63
N GLN A 46 -5.50 1.97 15.65
CA GLN A 46 -5.80 1.69 14.24
C GLN A 46 -4.91 0.58 13.68
N ALA A 47 -3.62 0.58 14.04
CA ALA A 47 -2.69 -0.46 13.61
C ALA A 47 -3.04 -1.80 14.24
N GLN A 48 -3.37 -1.82 15.54
CA GLN A 48 -3.77 -3.04 16.25
C GLN A 48 -5.04 -3.63 15.63
N GLY A 49 -6.09 -2.84 15.44
CA GLY A 49 -7.34 -3.30 14.83
C GLY A 49 -7.21 -3.79 13.38
N PHE A 50 -6.10 -3.52 12.68
CA PHE A 50 -5.81 -4.07 11.36
C PHE A 50 -5.17 -5.47 11.44
N TYR A 51 -4.47 -5.79 12.52
CA TYR A 51 -3.73 -7.05 12.71
C TYR A 51 -4.35 -8.01 13.74
N ASP A 52 -5.46 -7.61 14.36
CA ASP A 52 -6.26 -8.45 15.29
C ASP A 52 -6.94 -9.64 14.58
#